data_AF-A0A6Q2Y7F3-F1
#
_entry.id   AF-A0A6Q2Y7F3-F1
#
_cell.length_a   1.000
_cell.length_b   1.000
_cell.length_c   1.000
_cell.angle_alpha   90.00
_cell.angle_beta   90.00
_cell.angle_gamma   90.00
#
_symmetry.space_group_name_H-M   'P 1'
#
loop_
_entity.id
_entity.type
_entity.pdbx_description
1 polymer ?
#
loop_
_entity_poly.entity_id
_entity_poly.type
_entity_poly.pdbx_seq_one_letter_code
_entity_poly.pdbx_strand_id
1 'polypeptide(L)'
;MLLQTVRPWWSLIRCRGLPVPTIRQYHGDRVAAVGTQPDTQSHEYMENYERMKSLVDELKERSEKIKLGGGERARNLHISRGKLLPRERIDRLLDPGSPFLEFSQFAAYELYGKEEVPAGGIISGIGRVSGVECVIVANDATVKGGTYYPVTVKKHLRAQEIAHQNHLPCIYLVDSGGANLPRQAEVFPDREHFGRIFFNQARLSSDGIAQVKAATGETVSAEDLGGADLHCRKSGVTDHYALDDSHALHLARKAVRNLNYTKNIQVTSEPPEAPLYSADELYGIVGANLKRNFDVREVIARIVDGSKFDEFKAFYGDTVVTGQIMLSKEHSTYLPTKHHR
;
A
#
# COMPACT_ATOMS: atom_id res chain seq x y z
N MET A 1 1.22 21.52 -41.90
CA MET A 1 0.15 22.47 -41.53
C MET A 1 0.35 22.77 -40.04
N LEU A 2 0.87 23.95 -39.70
CA LEU A 2 1.30 24.31 -38.34
C LEU A 2 0.25 25.22 -37.69
N LEU A 3 -0.26 24.83 -36.52
CA LEU A 3 -1.13 25.69 -35.69
C LEU A 3 -0.35 26.11 -34.43
N GLN A 4 -0.09 27.41 -34.31
CA GLN A 4 0.26 28.07 -33.05
C GLN A 4 -0.99 28.77 -32.51
N THR A 5 -1.38 28.46 -31.28
CA THR A 5 -2.45 29.20 -30.59
C THR A 5 -1.85 30.27 -29.68
N VAL A 6 -2.09 31.53 -30.01
CA VAL A 6 -1.86 32.69 -29.13
C VAL A 6 -3.22 33.13 -28.58
N ARG A 7 -3.37 33.23 -27.25
CA ARG A 7 -4.61 33.69 -26.61
C ARG A 7 -4.62 35.21 -26.44
N PRO A 8 -5.71 35.93 -26.78
CA PRO A 8 -5.89 37.31 -26.36
C PRO A 8 -6.55 37.41 -24.99
N TRP A 9 -6.09 38.37 -24.19
CA TRP A 9 -6.70 38.82 -22.94
C TRP A 9 -7.92 39.71 -23.22
N TRP A 10 -9.09 39.32 -22.72
CA TRP A 10 -10.22 40.24 -22.47
C TRP A 10 -10.90 39.89 -21.16
N SER A 11 -11.10 40.91 -20.35
CA SER A 11 -11.70 40.97 -19.02
C SER A 11 -13.22 41.04 -19.10
N LEU A 12 -13.95 40.17 -18.36
CA LEU A 12 -15.39 40.30 -18.10
C LEU A 12 -15.78 39.68 -16.74
N ILE A 13 -16.28 40.55 -15.86
CA ILE A 13 -17.39 40.40 -14.88
C ILE A 13 -17.62 38.98 -14.31
N ARG A 14 -17.28 38.79 -13.03
CA ARG A 14 -17.60 37.57 -12.26
C ARG A 14 -19.06 37.59 -11.77
N CYS A 15 -19.95 36.93 -12.49
CA CYS A 15 -21.11 36.29 -11.87
C CYS A 15 -20.64 35.00 -11.19
N ARG A 16 -20.88 34.88 -9.87
CA ARG A 16 -20.64 33.62 -9.12
C ARG A 16 -21.70 32.58 -9.53
N GLY A 17 -21.47 31.92 -10.66
CA GLY A 17 -22.07 30.62 -10.91
C GLY A 17 -21.44 29.57 -10.00
N LEU A 18 -22.26 28.67 -9.45
CA LEU A 18 -21.78 27.45 -8.80
C LEU A 18 -20.83 26.73 -9.78
N PRO A 19 -19.70 26.18 -9.32
CA PRO A 19 -18.83 25.41 -10.20
C PRO A 19 -19.58 24.16 -10.65
N VAL A 20 -20.12 24.19 -11.87
CA VAL A 20 -20.45 22.97 -12.60
C VAL A 20 -19.11 22.24 -12.74
N PRO A 21 -19.00 20.97 -12.32
CA PRO A 21 -17.79 20.20 -12.59
C PRO A 21 -17.67 20.09 -14.11
N THR A 22 -16.84 20.92 -14.72
CA THR A 22 -16.42 20.74 -16.10
C THR A 22 -15.62 19.45 -16.12
N ILE A 23 -16.29 18.35 -16.47
CA ILE A 23 -15.64 17.10 -16.82
C ILE A 23 -14.82 17.43 -18.06
N ARG A 24 -13.52 17.65 -17.88
CA ARG A 24 -12.60 17.69 -19.00
C ARG A 24 -12.50 16.25 -19.46
N GLN A 25 -13.32 15.88 -20.43
CA GLN A 25 -13.24 14.60 -21.11
C GLN A 25 -11.80 14.40 -21.56
N TYR A 26 -11.28 13.18 -21.41
CA TYR A 26 -10.07 12.80 -22.11
C TYR A 26 -10.29 13.19 -23.58
N HIS A 27 -9.36 13.95 -24.19
CA HIS A 27 -9.50 14.48 -25.56
C HIS A 27 -9.39 13.38 -26.64
N GLY A 28 -9.89 12.19 -26.31
CA GLY A 28 -9.55 10.92 -26.94
C GLY A 28 -10.58 10.38 -27.90
N ASP A 29 -11.35 11.24 -28.56
CA ASP A 29 -12.29 10.80 -29.61
C ASP A 29 -11.60 10.03 -30.76
N ARG A 30 -10.25 9.97 -30.78
CA ARG A 30 -9.43 9.09 -31.64
C ARG A 30 -8.10 8.64 -31.01
N VAL A 31 -8.07 8.19 -29.76
CA VAL A 31 -6.85 7.49 -29.29
C VAL A 31 -6.81 6.08 -29.86
N ALA A 32 -5.74 5.77 -30.59
CA ALA A 32 -5.55 4.44 -31.14
C ALA A 32 -5.29 3.44 -30.01
N ALA A 33 -5.92 2.27 -30.09
CA ALA A 33 -5.49 1.13 -29.31
C ALA A 33 -4.08 0.72 -29.76
N VAL A 34 -3.20 0.47 -28.81
CA VAL A 34 -1.84 -0.03 -29.05
C VAL A 34 -1.74 -1.50 -28.65
N GLY A 35 -0.67 -2.15 -29.11
CA GLY A 35 -0.41 -3.56 -28.84
C GLY A 35 -0.89 -4.47 -29.95
N THR A 36 -0.44 -5.72 -29.88
CA THR A 36 -0.76 -6.77 -30.83
C THR A 36 -0.98 -8.09 -30.11
N GLN A 37 -1.62 -9.04 -30.79
CA GLN A 37 -1.70 -10.41 -30.29
C GLN A 37 -0.35 -11.09 -30.55
N PRO A 38 0.36 -11.57 -29.52
CA PRO A 38 1.65 -12.21 -29.72
C PRO A 38 1.47 -13.57 -30.39
N ASP A 39 2.46 -13.97 -31.19
CA ASP A 39 2.55 -15.35 -31.67
C ASP A 39 2.97 -16.27 -30.50
N THR A 40 1.97 -16.82 -29.82
CA THR A 40 2.17 -17.70 -28.66
C THR A 40 2.82 -19.04 -29.02
N GLN A 41 2.85 -19.40 -30.31
CA GLN A 41 3.49 -20.64 -30.80
C GLN A 41 4.94 -20.40 -31.21
N SER A 42 5.41 -19.15 -31.23
CA SER A 42 6.80 -18.85 -31.50
C SER A 42 7.70 -19.43 -30.39
N HIS A 43 8.84 -19.99 -30.79
CA HIS A 43 9.82 -20.53 -29.85
C HIS A 43 10.28 -19.47 -28.83
N GLU A 44 10.42 -18.22 -29.29
CA GLU A 44 10.81 -17.09 -28.43
C GLU A 44 9.78 -16.81 -27.34
N TYR A 45 8.50 -16.71 -27.69
CA TYR A 45 7.44 -16.46 -26.73
C TYR A 45 7.35 -17.58 -25.69
N MET A 46 7.37 -18.84 -26.13
CA MET A 46 7.30 -19.99 -25.24
C MET A 46 8.48 -20.04 -24.25
N GLU A 47 9.70 -19.79 -24.73
CA GLU A 47 10.89 -19.72 -23.87
C GLU A 47 10.80 -18.58 -22.85
N ASN A 48 10.39 -17.39 -23.29
CA ASN A 48 10.20 -16.23 -22.42
C ASN A 48 9.16 -16.51 -21.34
N TYR A 49 8.03 -17.09 -21.74
CA TYR A 49 6.91 -17.40 -20.88
C TYR A 49 7.30 -18.39 -19.78
N GLU A 50 7.92 -19.52 -20.14
CA GLU A 50 8.33 -20.54 -19.17
C GLU A 50 9.35 -19.99 -18.17
N ARG A 51 10.34 -19.21 -18.64
CA ARG A 51 11.34 -18.62 -17.76
C ARG A 51 10.76 -17.57 -16.82
N MET A 52 9.92 -16.67 -17.30
CA MET A 52 9.27 -15.67 -16.46
C MET A 52 8.34 -16.32 -15.44
N LYS A 53 7.54 -17.31 -15.88
CA LYS A 53 6.66 -18.08 -15.01
C LYS A 53 7.44 -18.74 -13.87
N SER A 54 8.59 -19.36 -14.16
CA SER A 54 9.45 -19.96 -13.12
C SER A 54 9.94 -18.92 -12.09
N LEU A 55 10.33 -17.72 -12.52
CA LEU A 55 10.74 -16.65 -11.59
C LEU A 55 9.58 -16.12 -10.74
N VAL A 56 8.39 -16.00 -11.33
CA VAL A 56 7.17 -15.59 -10.61
C VAL A 56 6.76 -16.66 -9.59
N ASP A 57 6.88 -17.94 -9.94
CA ASP A 57 6.58 -19.04 -9.02
C ASP A 57 7.59 -19.07 -7.85
N GLU A 58 8.88 -18.85 -8.11
CA GLU A 58 9.91 -18.70 -7.08
C GLU A 58 9.64 -17.48 -6.16
N LEU A 59 9.21 -16.35 -6.74
CA LEU A 59 8.79 -15.17 -5.97
C LEU A 59 7.61 -15.49 -5.06
N LYS A 60 6.60 -16.21 -5.56
CA LYS A 60 5.41 -16.62 -4.78
C LYS A 60 5.80 -17.55 -3.64
N GLU A 61 6.63 -18.56 -3.90
CA GLU A 61 7.11 -19.50 -2.87
C GLU A 61 7.83 -18.75 -1.73
N ARG A 62 8.76 -17.85 -2.08
CA ARG A 62 9.46 -17.04 -1.07
C ARG A 62 8.52 -16.09 -0.32
N SER A 63 7.54 -15.52 -1.02
CA SER A 63 6.50 -14.68 -0.42
C SER A 63 5.70 -15.46 0.63
N GLU A 64 5.32 -16.72 0.34
CA GLU A 64 4.63 -17.59 1.31
C GLU A 64 5.51 -17.90 2.53
N LYS A 65 6.81 -18.19 2.33
CA LYS A 65 7.74 -18.36 3.46
C LYS A 65 7.81 -17.10 4.33
N ILE A 66 7.85 -15.91 3.73
CA ILE A 66 7.88 -14.64 4.47
C ILE A 66 6.58 -14.42 5.26
N LYS A 67 5.42 -14.83 4.73
CA LYS A 67 4.13 -14.73 5.43
C LYS A 67 4.08 -15.59 6.70
N LEU A 68 4.99 -16.55 6.88
CA LEU A 68 5.13 -17.32 8.12
C LEU A 68 5.73 -16.53 9.29
N GLY A 69 6.24 -15.31 9.08
CA GLY A 69 6.80 -14.50 10.18
C GLY A 69 7.95 -15.23 10.88
N GLY A 70 7.94 -15.31 12.20
CA GLY A 70 8.96 -16.01 13.01
C GLY A 70 8.96 -17.54 12.91
N GLY A 71 8.19 -18.12 11.98
CA GLY A 71 8.02 -19.57 11.82
C GLY A 71 6.96 -20.18 12.75
N GLU A 72 6.63 -21.45 12.52
CA GLU A 72 5.49 -22.12 13.17
C GLU A 72 5.60 -22.14 14.70
N ARG A 73 6.78 -22.41 15.24
CA ARG A 73 6.99 -22.44 16.70
C ARG A 73 6.67 -21.10 17.35
N ALA A 74 7.12 -19.99 16.75
CA ALA A 74 6.87 -18.64 17.27
C ALA A 74 5.39 -18.25 17.12
N ARG A 75 4.75 -18.61 16.00
CA ARG A 75 3.32 -18.40 15.77
C ARG A 75 2.47 -19.16 16.78
N ASN A 76 2.76 -20.44 17.02
CA ASN A 76 2.00 -21.26 17.97
C ASN A 76 2.13 -20.71 19.40
N LEU A 77 3.33 -20.24 19.79
CA LEU A 77 3.52 -19.57 21.08
C LEU A 77 2.77 -18.23 21.17
N HIS A 78 2.67 -17.48 20.08
CA HIS A 78 1.90 -16.24 20.03
C HIS A 78 0.41 -16.50 20.19
N ILE A 79 -0.12 -17.49 19.46
CA ILE A 79 -1.53 -17.90 19.51
C ILE A 79 -1.89 -18.47 20.89
N SER A 80 -1.00 -19.27 21.51
CA SER A 80 -1.28 -19.84 22.83
C SER A 80 -1.43 -18.81 23.95
N ARG A 81 -1.01 -17.56 23.70
CA ARG A 81 -1.23 -16.40 24.58
C ARG A 81 -2.58 -15.69 24.33
N GLY A 82 -3.43 -16.24 23.46
CA GLY A 82 -4.73 -15.67 23.11
C GLY A 82 -4.65 -14.45 22.18
N LYS A 83 -3.51 -14.26 21.49
CA LYS A 83 -3.26 -13.11 20.61
C LYS A 83 -3.48 -13.48 19.15
N LEU A 84 -4.03 -12.55 18.36
CA LEU A 84 -4.15 -12.70 16.91
C LEU A 84 -2.79 -12.50 16.24
N LEU A 85 -2.54 -13.21 15.14
CA LEU A 85 -1.36 -12.98 14.31
C LEU A 85 -1.46 -11.62 13.62
N PRO A 86 -0.34 -10.94 13.29
CA PRO A 86 -0.38 -9.58 12.75
C PRO A 86 -1.11 -9.48 11.40
N ARG A 87 -0.98 -10.47 10.51
CA ARG A 87 -1.73 -10.53 9.25
C ARG A 87 -3.22 -10.75 9.47
N GLU A 88 -3.57 -11.60 10.44
CA GLU A 88 -4.96 -11.81 10.84
C GLU A 88 -5.58 -10.53 11.45
N ARG A 89 -4.79 -9.76 12.22
CA ARG A 89 -5.23 -8.45 12.72
C ARG A 89 -5.52 -7.48 11.59
N ILE A 90 -4.67 -7.45 10.56
CA ILE A 90 -4.90 -6.64 9.35
C ILE A 90 -6.19 -7.11 8.67
N ASP A 91 -6.33 -8.40 8.39
CA ASP A 91 -7.52 -8.95 7.71
C ASP A 91 -8.83 -8.62 8.45
N ARG A 92 -8.84 -8.71 9.79
CA ARG A 92 -10.01 -8.34 10.62
C ARG A 92 -10.22 -6.83 10.74
N LEU A 93 -9.19 -6.02 10.54
CA LEU A 93 -9.28 -4.55 10.54
C LEU A 93 -9.90 -4.03 9.24
N LEU A 94 -9.58 -4.67 8.12
CA LEU A 94 -10.01 -4.26 6.78
C LEU A 94 -11.52 -4.41 6.59
N ASP A 95 -12.06 -3.66 5.63
CA ASP A 95 -13.42 -3.87 5.17
C ASP A 95 -13.51 -5.22 4.41
N PRO A 96 -14.59 -6.01 4.60
CA PRO A 96 -14.73 -7.32 3.96
C PRO A 96 -14.51 -7.27 2.44
N GLY A 97 -13.65 -8.14 1.92
CA GLY A 97 -13.32 -8.21 0.49
C GLY A 97 -12.48 -7.05 -0.04
N SER A 98 -12.09 -6.08 0.80
CA SER A 98 -11.24 -4.98 0.35
C SER A 98 -9.80 -5.44 0.12
N PRO A 99 -9.11 -4.93 -0.91
CA PRO A 99 -7.73 -5.31 -1.17
C PRO A 99 -6.79 -4.72 -0.13
N PHE A 100 -5.64 -5.38 0.05
CA PHE A 100 -4.51 -4.86 0.83
C PHE A 100 -3.28 -4.77 -0.05
N LEU A 101 -2.77 -3.56 -0.25
CA LEU A 101 -1.54 -3.29 -0.98
C LEU A 101 -0.37 -3.30 0.00
N GLU A 102 0.26 -4.47 0.18
CA GLU A 102 1.41 -4.62 1.08
C GLU A 102 2.67 -3.96 0.52
N PHE A 103 3.37 -3.20 1.37
CA PHE A 103 4.65 -2.58 1.06
C PHE A 103 5.81 -3.47 1.48
N SER A 104 6.83 -3.56 0.61
CA SER A 104 8.16 -4.08 0.95
C SER A 104 8.09 -5.42 1.68
N GLN A 105 7.32 -6.37 1.14
CA GLN A 105 7.13 -7.70 1.73
C GLN A 105 8.48 -8.41 1.94
N PHE A 106 9.44 -8.22 1.04
CA PHE A 106 10.79 -8.78 1.10
C PHE A 106 11.80 -7.96 1.93
N ALA A 107 11.34 -7.01 2.74
CA ALA A 107 12.24 -6.28 3.62
C ALA A 107 13.03 -7.25 4.52
N ALA A 108 14.33 -6.96 4.66
CA ALA A 108 15.33 -7.77 5.37
C ALA A 108 15.64 -9.15 4.78
N TYR A 109 15.10 -9.52 3.61
CA TYR A 109 15.44 -10.78 2.96
C TYR A 109 16.95 -10.89 2.74
N GLU A 110 17.58 -11.92 3.32
CA GLU A 110 19.02 -12.19 3.30
C GLU A 110 19.93 -11.03 3.80
N LEU A 111 19.38 -10.06 4.54
CA LEU A 111 20.11 -8.86 4.94
C LEU A 111 20.99 -9.05 6.19
N TYR A 112 20.56 -9.87 7.15
CA TYR A 112 21.21 -10.01 8.47
C TYR A 112 21.99 -11.32 8.63
N GLY A 113 22.59 -11.80 7.54
CA GLY A 113 23.37 -13.03 7.53
C GLY A 113 22.52 -14.23 7.90
N LYS A 114 22.81 -14.86 9.05
CA LYS A 114 22.07 -16.04 9.53
C LYS A 114 20.73 -15.70 10.20
N GLU A 115 20.50 -14.42 10.53
CA GLU A 115 19.25 -14.01 11.17
C GLU A 115 18.17 -13.75 10.11
N GLU A 116 17.13 -14.58 10.10
CA GLU A 116 15.92 -14.29 9.33
C GLU A 116 15.05 -13.26 10.08
N VAL A 117 14.67 -12.19 9.39
CA VAL A 117 13.76 -11.15 9.89
C VAL A 117 12.65 -10.91 8.86
N PRO A 118 11.72 -11.86 8.64
CA PRO A 118 10.74 -11.77 7.56
C PRO A 118 9.94 -10.46 7.57
N ALA A 119 9.75 -9.88 6.38
CA ALA A 119 9.11 -8.59 6.17
C ALA A 119 9.74 -7.42 6.97
N GLY A 120 10.95 -7.57 7.50
CA GLY A 120 11.58 -6.60 8.39
C GLY A 120 10.90 -6.49 9.76
N GLY A 121 10.15 -7.51 10.19
CA GLY A 121 9.47 -7.55 11.49
C GLY A 121 8.21 -6.66 11.58
N ILE A 122 7.79 -6.04 10.46
CA ILE A 122 6.54 -5.28 10.35
C ILE A 122 5.83 -5.59 9.03
N ILE A 123 4.51 -5.70 9.07
CA ILE A 123 3.65 -5.68 7.88
C ILE A 123 3.11 -4.26 7.72
N SER A 124 3.31 -3.66 6.56
CA SER A 124 2.83 -2.31 6.26
C SER A 124 2.16 -2.28 4.90
N GLY A 125 1.11 -1.48 4.73
CA GLY A 125 0.42 -1.38 3.44
C GLY A 125 -0.76 -0.44 3.47
N ILE A 126 -1.45 -0.31 2.32
CA ILE A 126 -2.71 0.43 2.21
C ILE A 126 -3.86 -0.57 2.21
N GLY A 127 -4.86 -0.30 3.03
CA GLY A 127 -6.12 -1.04 2.98
C GLY A 127 -7.30 -0.15 3.34
N ARG A 128 -8.50 -0.65 3.07
CA ARG A 128 -9.73 0.11 3.35
C ARG A 128 -10.27 -0.25 4.73
N VAL A 129 -10.53 0.77 5.55
CA VAL A 129 -11.08 0.63 6.90
C VAL A 129 -12.24 1.60 7.05
N SER A 130 -13.46 1.09 7.25
CA SER A 130 -14.68 1.91 7.35
C SER A 130 -14.85 2.87 6.16
N GLY A 131 -14.56 2.39 4.94
CA GLY A 131 -14.65 3.18 3.71
C GLY A 131 -13.42 4.03 3.39
N VAL A 132 -12.49 4.22 4.34
CA VAL A 132 -11.31 5.09 4.20
C VAL A 132 -10.07 4.29 3.83
N GLU A 133 -9.28 4.76 2.86
CA GLU A 133 -7.96 4.19 2.55
C GLU A 133 -6.97 4.63 3.62
N CYS A 134 -6.41 3.69 4.37
CA CYS A 134 -5.50 3.94 5.48
C CYS A 134 -4.16 3.25 5.24
N VAL A 135 -3.06 3.89 5.65
CA VAL A 135 -1.79 3.20 5.83
C VAL A 135 -1.83 2.45 7.15
N ILE A 136 -1.63 1.14 7.10
CA ILE A 136 -1.59 0.27 8.26
C ILE A 136 -0.14 -0.16 8.48
N VAL A 137 0.33 -0.13 9.73
CA VAL A 137 1.64 -0.65 10.14
C VAL A 137 1.43 -1.57 11.34
N ALA A 138 1.73 -2.85 11.18
CA ALA A 138 1.56 -3.87 12.20
C ALA A 138 2.90 -4.53 12.55
N ASN A 139 3.26 -4.54 13.82
CA ASN A 139 4.43 -5.29 14.29
C ASN A 139 4.17 -6.79 14.27
N ASP A 140 5.16 -7.56 13.85
CA ASP A 140 5.14 -9.02 13.95
C ASP A 140 5.93 -9.47 15.19
N ALA A 141 5.23 -9.65 16.30
CA ALA A 141 5.81 -10.13 17.54
C ALA A 141 6.43 -11.54 17.44
N THR A 142 6.08 -12.32 16.41
CA THR A 142 6.70 -13.63 16.17
C THR A 142 8.12 -13.49 15.64
N VAL A 143 8.43 -12.40 14.92
CA VAL A 143 9.76 -12.13 14.36
C VAL A 143 10.61 -11.42 15.39
N LYS A 144 11.52 -12.17 16.05
CA LYS A 144 12.48 -11.61 17.03
C LYS A 144 11.80 -10.76 18.12
N GLY A 145 10.60 -11.16 18.55
CA GLY A 145 9.81 -10.42 19.55
C GLY A 145 9.25 -9.08 19.06
N GLY A 146 9.18 -8.87 17.74
CA GLY A 146 8.76 -7.59 17.15
C GLY A 146 9.78 -6.47 17.35
N THR A 147 11.04 -6.80 17.65
CA THR A 147 12.09 -5.80 17.87
C THR A 147 12.46 -5.07 16.58
N TYR A 148 12.77 -3.78 16.69
CA TYR A 148 13.14 -2.95 15.55
C TYR A 148 14.60 -3.17 15.16
N TYR A 149 14.80 -3.78 13.99
CA TYR A 149 16.07 -3.79 13.27
C TYR A 149 16.22 -2.47 12.48
N PRO A 150 17.44 -2.15 11.99
CA PRO A 150 17.64 -0.95 11.16
C PRO A 150 16.65 -0.86 9.97
N VAL A 151 16.40 -1.98 9.29
CA VAL A 151 15.44 -2.03 8.18
C VAL A 151 13.99 -1.90 8.64
N THR A 152 13.66 -2.30 9.87
CA THR A 152 12.33 -2.11 10.45
C THR A 152 12.02 -0.62 10.58
N VAL A 153 12.98 0.16 11.11
CA VAL A 153 12.86 1.61 11.18
C VAL A 153 12.66 2.20 9.78
N LYS A 154 13.53 1.83 8.84
CA LYS A 154 13.45 2.33 7.45
C LYS A 154 12.10 2.02 6.79
N LYS A 155 11.58 0.81 6.97
CA LYS A 155 10.27 0.39 6.44
C LYS A 155 9.12 1.15 7.12
N HIS A 156 9.18 1.37 8.43
CA HIS A 156 8.18 2.18 9.15
C HIS A 156 8.17 3.63 8.63
N LEU A 157 9.34 4.27 8.52
CA LEU A 157 9.46 5.63 7.99
C LEU A 157 8.96 5.71 6.55
N ARG A 158 9.25 4.69 5.71
CA ARG A 158 8.72 4.65 4.34
C ARG A 158 7.19 4.59 4.31
N ALA A 159 6.55 3.84 5.22
CA ALA A 159 5.10 3.81 5.31
C ALA A 159 4.52 5.17 5.71
N GLN A 160 5.14 5.88 6.66
CA GLN A 160 4.74 7.24 7.03
C GLN A 160 4.93 8.26 5.90
N GLU A 161 6.02 8.13 5.12
CA GLU A 161 6.25 8.99 3.95
C GLU A 161 5.15 8.80 2.91
N ILE A 162 4.76 7.54 2.63
CA ILE A 162 3.64 7.24 1.72
C ILE A 162 2.33 7.84 2.27
N ALA A 163 2.09 7.72 3.58
CA ALA A 163 0.92 8.31 4.22
C ALA A 163 0.89 9.83 4.06
N HIS A 164 2.03 10.50 4.25
CA HIS A 164 2.16 11.95 4.11
C HIS A 164 1.90 12.41 2.68
N GLN A 165 2.60 11.83 1.71
CA GLN A 165 2.51 12.20 0.30
C GLN A 165 1.13 11.98 -0.30
N ASN A 166 0.36 11.02 0.24
CA ASN A 166 -0.96 10.66 -0.27
C ASN A 166 -2.11 11.09 0.67
N HIS A 167 -1.79 11.82 1.74
CA HIS A 167 -2.74 12.30 2.74
C HIS A 167 -3.65 11.19 3.32
N LEU A 168 -3.05 10.04 3.66
CA LEU A 168 -3.76 8.85 4.14
C LEU A 168 -3.65 8.72 5.66
N PRO A 169 -4.76 8.52 6.39
CA PRO A 169 -4.72 8.22 7.82
C PRO A 169 -3.84 7.01 8.15
N CYS A 170 -3.16 7.07 9.29
CA CYS A 170 -2.27 6.00 9.76
C CYS A 170 -2.94 5.17 10.87
N ILE A 171 -2.83 3.85 10.78
CA ILE A 171 -3.22 2.92 11.84
C ILE A 171 -2.01 2.07 12.25
N TYR A 172 -1.60 2.18 13.50
CA TYR A 172 -0.48 1.44 14.07
C TYR A 172 -0.99 0.32 14.97
N LEU A 173 -0.77 -0.94 14.57
CA LEU A 173 -1.01 -2.13 15.38
C LEU A 173 0.29 -2.49 16.09
N VAL A 174 0.45 -1.94 17.29
CA VAL A 174 1.73 -1.97 18.02
C VAL A 174 1.80 -3.21 18.90
N ASP A 175 2.84 -4.02 18.66
CA ASP A 175 3.15 -5.26 19.38
C ASP A 175 4.66 -5.53 19.25
N SER A 176 5.48 -4.73 19.93
CA SER A 176 6.93 -4.68 19.76
C SER A 176 7.67 -4.77 21.09
N GLY A 177 8.71 -5.60 21.14
CA GLY A 177 9.64 -5.71 22.28
C GLY A 177 10.71 -4.61 22.35
N GLY A 178 10.63 -3.55 21.55
CA GLY A 178 11.59 -2.43 21.56
C GLY A 178 12.59 -2.48 20.41
N ALA A 179 13.84 -2.06 20.65
CA ALA A 179 14.91 -1.98 19.64
C ALA A 179 15.82 -3.22 19.64
N ASN A 180 16.39 -3.55 18.48
CA ASN A 180 17.46 -4.55 18.39
C ASN A 180 18.75 -4.01 19.02
N LEU A 181 18.97 -4.30 20.30
CA LEU A 181 20.10 -3.77 21.07
C LEU A 181 21.48 -4.00 20.46
N PRO A 182 21.79 -5.18 19.86
CA PRO A 182 23.08 -5.39 19.20
C PRO A 182 23.36 -4.41 18.05
N ARG A 183 22.30 -3.85 17.44
CA ARG A 183 22.38 -2.89 16.32
C ARG A 183 21.86 -1.50 16.69
N GLN A 184 21.85 -1.16 17.97
CA GLN A 184 21.25 0.09 18.46
C GLN A 184 21.81 1.34 17.77
N ALA A 185 23.09 1.35 17.37
CA ALA A 185 23.73 2.50 16.72
C ALA A 185 23.13 2.80 15.34
N GLU A 186 22.55 1.80 14.68
CA GLU A 186 21.86 1.89 13.39
C GLU A 186 20.34 2.00 13.55
N VAL A 187 19.84 2.00 14.79
CA VAL A 187 18.40 2.06 15.12
C VAL A 187 18.05 3.35 15.83
N PHE A 188 18.95 3.95 16.63
CA PHE A 188 18.61 5.00 17.60
C PHE A 188 19.05 6.42 17.21
N PRO A 189 20.34 6.71 16.95
CA PRO A 189 20.86 8.08 17.12
C PRO A 189 20.63 9.06 15.95
N ASP A 190 20.49 8.60 14.71
CA ASP A 190 20.54 9.46 13.53
C ASP A 190 19.17 10.05 13.14
N ARG A 191 19.17 11.04 12.24
CA ARG A 191 17.99 11.80 11.82
C ARG A 191 16.85 10.94 11.25
N GLU A 192 17.20 9.84 10.58
CA GLU A 192 16.25 8.89 9.99
C GLU A 192 16.18 7.58 10.80
N HIS A 193 16.53 7.63 12.08
CA HIS A 193 16.42 6.51 13.01
C HIS A 193 15.10 6.55 13.80
N PHE A 194 14.94 5.69 14.80
CA PHE A 194 13.68 5.40 15.49
C PHE A 194 12.92 6.64 15.97
N GLY A 195 13.63 7.66 16.46
CA GLY A 195 13.04 8.92 16.92
C GLY A 195 12.26 9.67 15.82
N ARG A 196 12.60 9.45 14.55
CA ARG A 196 11.93 10.08 13.40
C ARG A 196 10.48 9.64 13.25
N ILE A 197 10.12 8.45 13.75
CA ILE A 197 8.73 7.96 13.74
C ILE A 197 7.83 8.93 14.49
N PHE A 198 8.27 9.40 15.67
CA PHE A 198 7.51 10.34 16.51
C PHE A 198 7.45 11.73 15.90
N PHE A 199 8.56 12.21 15.33
CA PHE A 199 8.59 13.47 14.60
C PHE A 199 7.58 13.45 13.43
N ASN A 200 7.56 12.37 12.65
CA ASN A 200 6.63 12.21 11.53
C ASN A 200 5.18 12.12 12.02
N GLN A 201 4.89 11.42 13.12
CA GLN A 201 3.54 11.38 13.71
C GLN A 201 3.04 12.77 14.07
N ALA A 202 3.87 13.59 14.71
CA ALA A 202 3.52 14.97 15.06
C ALA A 202 3.25 15.83 13.81
N ARG A 203 4.07 15.67 12.75
CA ARG A 203 3.90 16.39 11.47
C ARG A 203 2.66 15.95 10.70
N LEU A 204 2.45 14.64 10.55
CA LEU A 204 1.25 14.09 9.94
C LEU A 204 -0.01 14.61 10.67
N SER A 205 0.00 14.61 12.00
CA SER A 205 -1.12 15.14 12.78
C SER A 205 -1.31 16.63 12.59
N SER A 206 -0.25 17.44 12.50
CA SER A 206 -0.37 18.89 12.25
C SER A 206 -0.95 19.19 10.87
N ASP A 207 -0.70 18.30 9.92
CA ASP A 207 -1.23 18.40 8.55
C ASP A 207 -2.65 17.84 8.43
N GLY A 208 -3.29 17.44 9.54
CA GLY A 208 -4.65 16.91 9.57
C GLY A 208 -4.77 15.41 9.22
N ILE A 209 -3.64 14.70 9.11
CA ILE A 209 -3.62 13.26 8.83
C ILE A 209 -3.72 12.49 10.15
N ALA A 210 -4.87 11.86 10.37
CA ALA A 210 -5.17 11.17 11.63
C ALA A 210 -4.18 10.04 11.95
N GLN A 211 -3.78 9.96 13.22
CA GLN A 211 -2.89 8.93 13.76
C GLN A 211 -3.67 8.07 14.76
N VAL A 212 -3.96 6.81 14.39
CA VAL A 212 -4.67 5.85 15.25
C VAL A 212 -3.69 4.78 15.71
N LYS A 213 -3.63 4.51 17.02
CA LYS A 213 -2.78 3.45 17.57
C LYS A 213 -3.62 2.45 18.35
N ALA A 214 -3.45 1.17 18.04
CA ALA A 214 -3.96 0.05 18.83
C ALA A 214 -2.76 -0.69 19.42
N ALA A 215 -2.58 -0.57 20.74
CA ALA A 215 -1.63 -1.38 21.47
C ALA A 215 -2.24 -2.77 21.67
N THR A 216 -1.89 -3.71 20.79
CA THR A 216 -2.38 -5.09 20.83
C THR A 216 -1.31 -5.97 21.41
N GLY A 217 -1.59 -6.66 22.52
CA GLY A 217 -0.69 -7.67 23.03
C GLY A 217 0.19 -7.32 24.23
N GLU A 218 -0.09 -6.22 24.92
CA GLU A 218 0.46 -5.94 26.24
C GLU A 218 -0.33 -6.73 27.29
N THR A 219 0.20 -7.89 27.71
CA THR A 219 -0.20 -8.54 28.96
C THR A 219 0.72 -8.01 30.06
N VAL A 220 0.36 -6.87 30.64
CA VAL A 220 1.05 -6.30 31.81
C VAL A 220 0.23 -6.65 33.04
N SER A 221 0.87 -7.06 34.13
CA SER A 221 0.16 -7.34 35.37
C SER A 221 -0.39 -6.04 35.98
N ALA A 222 -1.41 -6.11 36.84
CA ALA A 222 -2.01 -4.93 37.47
C ALA A 222 -1.03 -4.14 38.36
N GLU A 223 0.12 -4.75 38.71
CA GLU A 223 1.19 -4.16 39.52
C GLU A 223 2.27 -3.45 38.68
N ASP A 224 2.20 -3.52 37.35
CA ASP A 224 3.21 -2.95 36.45
C ASP A 224 2.87 -1.52 35.95
N LEU A 225 3.91 -0.69 35.85
CA LEU A 225 3.93 0.75 35.51
C LEU A 225 3.40 1.14 34.10
N GLY A 226 2.62 0.30 33.42
CA GLY A 226 2.21 0.57 32.04
C GLY A 226 1.01 -0.21 31.50
N GLY A 227 0.23 -0.90 32.35
CA GLY A 227 -0.93 -1.67 31.88
C GLY A 227 -2.09 -0.81 31.35
N ALA A 228 -3.00 -1.44 30.60
CA ALA A 228 -4.19 -0.78 30.05
C ALA A 228 -5.04 -0.06 31.11
N ASP A 229 -5.18 -0.65 32.31
CA ASP A 229 -5.92 -0.02 33.42
C ASP A 229 -5.25 1.26 33.93
N LEU A 230 -3.92 1.27 34.03
CA LEU A 230 -3.17 2.47 34.43
C LEU A 230 -3.41 3.60 33.41
N HIS A 231 -3.25 3.30 32.13
CA HIS A 231 -3.29 4.32 31.08
C HIS A 231 -4.70 4.80 30.72
N CYS A 232 -5.72 3.94 30.82
CA CYS A 232 -7.11 4.33 30.58
C CYS A 232 -7.77 5.00 31.79
N ARG A 233 -7.42 4.61 33.03
CA ARG A 233 -8.13 5.09 34.24
C ARG A 233 -7.39 6.16 35.01
N LYS A 234 -6.05 6.18 34.98
CA LYS A 234 -5.24 7.08 35.82
C LYS A 234 -4.47 8.11 35.00
N SER A 235 -3.63 7.67 34.05
CA SER A 235 -2.72 8.59 33.36
C SER A 235 -3.34 9.33 32.18
N GLY A 236 -4.37 8.75 31.54
CA GLY A 236 -5.00 9.32 30.35
C GLY A 236 -4.14 9.25 29.08
N VAL A 237 -3.14 8.35 29.05
CA VAL A 237 -2.26 8.16 27.87
C VAL A 237 -2.97 7.39 26.76
N THR A 238 -4.00 6.61 27.11
CA THR A 238 -4.81 5.83 26.17
C THR A 238 -6.29 6.19 26.30
N ASP A 239 -6.98 6.36 25.17
CA ASP A 239 -8.36 6.86 25.13
C ASP A 239 -9.44 5.76 25.24
N HIS A 240 -9.06 4.52 24.93
CA HIS A 240 -10.02 3.43 24.75
C HIS A 240 -9.51 2.12 25.38
N TYR A 241 -10.30 1.54 26.28
CA TYR A 241 -10.00 0.26 26.92
C TYR A 241 -10.57 -0.90 26.10
N ALA A 242 -9.69 -1.71 25.51
CA ALA A 242 -10.07 -2.93 24.78
C ALA A 242 -9.96 -4.17 25.69
N LEU A 243 -10.79 -5.18 25.43
CA LEU A 243 -10.80 -6.43 26.20
C LEU A 243 -9.91 -7.50 25.58
N ASP A 244 -9.77 -7.47 24.26
CA ASP A 244 -8.96 -8.36 23.46
C ASP A 244 -8.59 -7.68 22.13
N ASP A 245 -7.80 -8.36 21.31
CA ASP A 245 -7.40 -7.87 19.99
C ASP A 245 -8.61 -7.55 19.10
N SER A 246 -9.68 -8.36 19.13
CA SER A 246 -10.85 -8.13 18.26
C SER A 246 -11.61 -6.87 18.66
N HIS A 247 -11.77 -6.61 19.96
CA HIS A 247 -12.34 -5.38 20.48
C HIS A 247 -11.46 -4.17 20.15
N ALA A 248 -10.13 -4.28 20.26
CA ALA A 248 -9.21 -3.22 19.87
C ALA A 248 -9.34 -2.84 18.39
N LEU A 249 -9.43 -3.84 17.50
CA LEU A 249 -9.63 -3.61 16.07
C LEU A 249 -11.01 -2.98 15.78
N HIS A 250 -12.06 -3.38 16.49
CA HIS A 250 -13.37 -2.73 16.41
C HIS A 250 -13.30 -1.24 16.78
N LEU A 251 -12.61 -0.90 17.87
CA LEU A 251 -12.43 0.49 18.31
C LEU A 251 -11.61 1.29 17.30
N ALA A 252 -10.56 0.70 16.71
CA ALA A 252 -9.81 1.33 15.62
C ALA A 252 -10.71 1.62 14.40
N ARG A 253 -11.55 0.67 13.98
CA ARG A 253 -12.53 0.87 12.90
C ARG A 253 -13.51 2.00 13.23
N LYS A 254 -13.96 2.09 14.48
CA LYS A 254 -14.86 3.15 14.99
C LYS A 254 -14.18 4.52 14.95
N ALA A 255 -12.91 4.60 15.35
CA ALA A 255 -12.13 5.83 15.27
C ALA A 255 -12.03 6.32 13.81
N VAL A 256 -11.68 5.41 12.88
CA VAL A 256 -11.58 5.74 11.44
C VAL A 256 -12.91 6.20 10.86
N ARG A 257 -14.02 5.55 11.23
CA ARG A 257 -15.37 5.93 10.79
C ARG A 257 -15.73 7.37 11.15
N ASN A 258 -15.19 7.89 12.25
CA ASN A 258 -15.51 9.21 12.78
C ASN A 258 -14.54 10.30 12.32
N LEU A 259 -13.61 10.01 11.39
CA LEU A 259 -12.63 11.00 10.92
C LEU A 259 -13.21 12.14 10.08
N ASN A 260 -14.49 12.05 9.66
CA ASN A 260 -15.09 12.96 8.69
C ASN A 260 -14.22 13.09 7.42
N TYR A 261 -13.59 11.99 7.02
CA TYR A 261 -12.63 11.96 5.93
C TYR A 261 -13.33 12.06 4.58
N THR A 262 -12.96 13.05 3.77
CA THR A 262 -13.46 13.21 2.40
C THR A 262 -12.28 13.22 1.44
N LYS A 263 -12.23 12.22 0.54
CA LYS A 263 -11.21 12.16 -0.49
C LYS A 263 -11.53 13.17 -1.59
N ASN A 264 -10.66 14.16 -1.79
CA ASN A 264 -10.78 15.11 -2.89
C ASN A 264 -10.15 14.51 -4.16
N ILE A 265 -10.96 13.94 -5.04
CA ILE A 265 -10.50 13.41 -6.33
C ILE A 265 -10.46 14.57 -7.32
N GLN A 266 -9.26 15.08 -7.61
CA GLN A 266 -9.05 16.21 -8.53
C GLN A 266 -8.76 15.78 -9.98
N VAL A 267 -9.00 14.50 -10.30
CA VAL A 267 -8.78 13.92 -11.62
C VAL A 267 -10.10 13.57 -12.28
N THR A 268 -10.18 13.71 -13.61
CA THR A 268 -11.29 13.17 -14.39
C THR A 268 -11.28 11.64 -14.25
N SER A 269 -12.44 11.06 -13.98
CA SER A 269 -12.64 9.61 -14.02
C SER A 269 -13.58 9.27 -15.17
N GLU A 270 -13.23 8.25 -15.92
CA GLU A 270 -14.11 7.60 -16.89
C GLU A 270 -14.53 6.22 -16.36
N PRO A 271 -15.56 5.59 -16.93
CA PRO A 271 -15.88 4.20 -16.61
C PRO A 271 -14.67 3.31 -16.93
N PRO A 272 -14.30 2.38 -16.03
CA PRO A 272 -13.19 1.47 -16.28
C PRO A 272 -13.48 0.59 -17.49
N GLU A 273 -12.48 0.43 -18.35
CA GLU A 273 -12.50 -0.44 -19.53
C GLU A 273 -11.31 -1.39 -19.43
N ALA A 274 -11.54 -2.69 -19.50
CA ALA A 274 -10.46 -3.67 -19.43
C ALA A 274 -9.48 -3.50 -20.62
N PRO A 275 -8.18 -3.76 -20.43
CA PRO A 275 -7.24 -3.87 -21.54
C PRO A 275 -7.72 -4.88 -22.58
N LEU A 276 -7.42 -4.64 -23.87
CA LEU A 276 -7.80 -5.54 -24.98
C LEU A 276 -7.03 -6.87 -24.96
N TYR A 277 -5.89 -6.90 -24.29
CA TYR A 277 -4.98 -8.04 -24.24
C TYR A 277 -4.77 -8.52 -22.81
N SER A 278 -4.56 -9.83 -22.62
CA SER A 278 -4.37 -10.40 -21.29
C SER A 278 -3.03 -9.97 -20.68
N ALA A 279 -3.04 -9.65 -19.37
CA ALA A 279 -1.82 -9.38 -18.62
C ALA A 279 -0.88 -10.60 -18.53
N ASP A 280 -1.41 -11.83 -18.65
CA ASP A 280 -0.59 -13.05 -18.63
C ASP A 280 0.36 -13.14 -19.84
N GLU A 281 0.03 -12.47 -20.93
CA GLU A 281 0.87 -12.42 -22.12
C GLU A 281 2.19 -11.68 -21.88
N LEU A 282 2.28 -10.84 -20.83
CA LEU A 282 3.51 -10.16 -20.42
C LEU A 282 4.65 -11.14 -20.14
N TYR A 283 4.35 -12.37 -19.70
CA TYR A 283 5.37 -13.39 -19.45
C TYR A 283 6.13 -13.77 -20.71
N GLY A 284 5.44 -13.91 -21.85
CA GLY A 284 6.06 -14.23 -23.12
C GLY A 284 6.64 -13.03 -23.87
N ILE A 285 6.12 -11.81 -23.61
CA ILE A 285 6.58 -10.57 -24.25
C ILE A 285 7.89 -10.05 -23.63
N VAL A 286 7.93 -9.90 -22.30
CA VAL A 286 9.10 -9.33 -21.61
C VAL A 286 10.18 -10.39 -21.44
N GLY A 287 9.77 -11.61 -21.04
CA GLY A 287 10.69 -12.71 -20.75
C GLY A 287 11.73 -12.39 -19.66
N ALA A 288 12.67 -13.31 -19.48
CA ALA A 288 13.72 -13.19 -18.46
C ALA A 288 15.12 -12.87 -19.03
N ASN A 289 15.24 -12.66 -20.34
CA ASN A 289 16.52 -12.41 -21.00
C ASN A 289 16.75 -10.92 -21.21
N LEU A 290 17.61 -10.31 -20.38
CA LEU A 290 17.92 -8.88 -20.42
C LEU A 290 18.61 -8.40 -21.71
N LYS A 291 19.05 -9.32 -22.59
CA LYS A 291 19.65 -8.98 -23.88
C LYS A 291 18.62 -8.91 -25.02
N ARG A 292 17.38 -9.38 -24.79
CA ARG A 292 16.31 -9.32 -25.79
C ARG A 292 15.59 -7.99 -25.68
N ASN A 293 15.39 -7.35 -26.81
CA ASN A 293 14.59 -6.15 -26.91
C ASN A 293 13.14 -6.55 -27.19
N PHE A 294 12.21 -5.80 -26.65
CA PHE A 294 10.78 -5.90 -26.94
C PHE A 294 10.21 -4.48 -27.06
N ASP A 295 9.06 -4.33 -27.70
CA ASP A 295 8.38 -3.03 -27.75
C ASP A 295 7.63 -2.78 -26.43
N VAL A 296 7.99 -1.73 -25.71
CA VAL A 296 7.32 -1.35 -24.44
C VAL A 296 5.84 -1.02 -24.63
N ARG A 297 5.41 -0.67 -25.85
CA ARG A 297 3.98 -0.46 -26.18
C ARG A 297 3.15 -1.71 -25.95
N GLU A 298 3.73 -2.91 -26.10
CA GLU A 298 3.05 -4.16 -25.78
C GLU A 298 2.80 -4.33 -24.28
N VAL A 299 3.66 -3.76 -23.43
CA VAL A 299 3.43 -3.72 -21.99
C VAL A 299 2.34 -2.71 -21.64
N ILE A 300 2.41 -1.51 -22.22
CA ILE A 300 1.40 -0.45 -22.02
C ILE A 300 0.01 -0.97 -22.39
N ALA A 301 -0.11 -1.67 -23.53
CA ALA A 301 -1.35 -2.23 -24.03
C ALA A 301 -2.06 -3.17 -23.04
N ARG A 302 -1.34 -3.83 -22.13
CA ARG A 302 -1.88 -4.81 -21.17
C ARG A 302 -2.14 -4.23 -19.78
N ILE A 303 -1.84 -2.94 -19.59
CA ILE A 303 -1.99 -2.24 -18.31
C ILE A 303 -3.08 -1.18 -18.37
N VAL A 304 -3.19 -0.44 -19.48
CA VAL A 304 -4.04 0.76 -19.57
C VAL A 304 -5.44 0.46 -20.06
N ASP A 305 -6.40 1.31 -19.69
CA ASP A 305 -7.81 1.11 -20.01
C ASP A 305 -8.04 1.04 -21.53
N GLY A 306 -8.71 -0.02 -21.99
CA GLY A 306 -8.99 -0.26 -23.41
C GLY A 306 -7.75 -0.34 -24.31
N SER A 307 -6.56 -0.54 -23.73
CA SER A 307 -5.27 -0.48 -24.45
C SER A 307 -5.04 0.85 -25.20
N LYS A 308 -5.67 1.94 -24.76
CA LYS A 308 -5.61 3.26 -25.41
C LYS A 308 -4.39 4.04 -24.92
N PHE A 309 -3.53 4.47 -25.85
CA PHE A 309 -2.34 5.26 -25.55
C PHE A 309 -2.15 6.39 -26.56
N ASP A 310 -2.21 7.64 -26.10
CA ASP A 310 -1.96 8.82 -26.94
C ASP A 310 -0.48 9.18 -26.88
N GLU A 311 0.30 8.66 -27.82
CA GLU A 311 1.75 8.78 -27.83
C GLU A 311 2.20 10.20 -28.23
N PHE A 312 2.96 10.84 -27.34
CA PHE A 312 3.56 12.14 -27.58
C PHE A 312 4.90 11.98 -28.31
N LYS A 313 5.06 12.71 -29.43
CA LYS A 313 6.29 12.71 -30.24
C LYS A 313 6.75 11.31 -30.69
N ALA A 314 5.83 10.47 -31.13
CA ALA A 314 6.09 9.07 -31.55
C ALA A 314 7.26 8.86 -32.54
N PHE A 315 7.68 9.89 -33.29
CA PHE A 315 8.78 9.82 -34.26
C PHE A 315 10.05 10.58 -33.83
N TYR A 316 10.19 10.96 -32.56
CA TYR A 316 11.35 11.71 -32.05
C TYR A 316 11.82 11.17 -30.71
N GLY A 317 13.07 10.70 -30.65
CA GLY A 317 13.65 10.13 -29.42
C GLY A 317 13.08 8.74 -29.12
N ASP A 318 13.23 7.82 -30.07
CA ASP A 318 12.67 6.46 -30.08
C ASP A 318 13.08 5.54 -28.91
N THR A 319 14.08 5.94 -28.12
CA THR A 319 14.50 5.23 -26.91
C THR A 319 13.61 5.51 -25.69
N VAL A 320 12.70 6.48 -25.74
CA VAL A 320 11.77 6.81 -24.65
C VAL A 320 10.36 7.01 -25.19
N VAL A 321 9.45 6.13 -24.76
CA VAL A 321 8.02 6.24 -25.08
C VAL A 321 7.32 7.11 -24.04
N THR A 322 6.63 8.15 -24.50
CA THR A 322 5.86 9.08 -23.64
C THR A 322 4.47 9.29 -24.20
N GLY A 323 3.46 9.40 -23.35
CA GLY A 323 2.09 9.64 -23.81
C GLY A 323 1.09 9.73 -22.68
N GLN A 324 -0.16 9.95 -23.05
CA GLN A 324 -1.29 10.03 -22.12
C GLN A 324 -2.07 8.70 -22.11
N ILE A 325 -2.56 8.34 -20.93
CA ILE A 325 -3.32 7.11 -20.68
C ILE A 325 -4.50 7.40 -19.77
N MET A 326 -5.47 6.50 -19.78
CA MET A 326 -6.48 6.37 -18.73
C MET A 326 -6.21 5.07 -17.95
N LEU A 327 -6.34 5.16 -16.62
CA LEU A 327 -6.20 4.04 -15.69
C LEU A 327 -7.26 4.24 -14.60
N SER A 328 -8.44 3.70 -14.84
CA SER A 328 -9.61 3.99 -14.02
C SER A 328 -9.76 2.98 -12.89
N LYS A 329 -10.29 3.45 -11.77
CA LYS A 329 -10.57 2.59 -10.62
C LYS A 329 -11.89 1.87 -10.82
N GLU A 330 -11.87 0.54 -10.79
CA GLU A 330 -13.10 -0.23 -10.61
C GLU A 330 -13.77 0.18 -9.30
N HIS A 331 -14.98 0.74 -9.41
CA HIS A 331 -15.82 0.98 -8.26
C HIS A 331 -16.41 -0.35 -7.83
N SER A 332 -15.76 -1.04 -6.90
CA SER A 332 -16.41 -2.13 -6.17
C SER A 332 -17.63 -1.53 -5.46
N THR A 333 -18.82 -1.77 -6.01
CA THR A 333 -20.10 -1.36 -5.43
C THR A 333 -20.34 -2.20 -4.18
N TYR A 334 -19.83 -1.72 -3.05
CA TYR A 334 -20.23 -2.22 -1.75
C TYR A 334 -21.65 -1.73 -1.48
N LEU A 335 -22.64 -2.57 -1.80
CA LEU A 335 -23.99 -2.42 -1.25
C LEU A 335 -23.88 -2.75 0.24
N PRO A 336 -24.13 -1.80 1.17
CA PRO A 336 -24.26 -2.15 2.56
C PRO A 336 -25.44 -3.11 2.68
N THR A 337 -25.17 -4.33 3.14
CA THR A 337 -26.23 -5.27 3.52
C THR A 337 -27.15 -4.56 4.50
N LYS A 338 -28.42 -4.38 4.11
CA LYS A 338 -29.47 -3.88 5.00
C LYS A 338 -29.49 -4.79 6.22
N HIS A 339 -29.02 -4.29 7.37
CA HIS A 339 -29.34 -4.90 8.64
C HIS A 339 -30.86 -4.80 8.81
N HIS A 340 -31.54 -5.94 8.68
CA HIS A 340 -32.90 -6.07 9.18
C HIS A 340 -32.87 -5.87 10.70
N ARG A 341 -33.77 -5.01 11.16
CA ARG A 341 -33.97 -4.60 12.55
C ARG A 341 -34.23 -5.77 13.49
#